data_AF-A0A2Z5U8E4-F1
#
_entry.id   AF-A0A2Z5U8E4-F1
#
_cell.length_a   1.000
_cell.length_b   1.000
_cell.length_c   1.000
_cell.angle_alpha   90.00
_cell.angle_beta   90.00
_cell.angle_gamma   90.00
#
_symmetry.space_group_name_H-M   'P 1'
#
loop_
_entity.id
_entity.type
_entity.pdbx_description
1 polymer ?
#
loop_
_entity_poly.entity_id
_entity_poly.type
_entity_poly.pdbx_seq_one_letter_code
_entity_poly.pdbx_strand_id
1 'polypeptide(L)'
;SISASIGNYEPQRTIWKTAIYIHAPLRFFIIYLRWEYYRSIISKFCITVVKLSVALNLMENLSLLGLTYWTSSLNYPYHEACFKTFIGTSIFYMFFTSIMLTKYRRRPVVSPLETYSVKLKWRAFFTNVGSFAFAAYFFLRHNRLCEPYVYSMFAFSEYIVVVSNILFHMTTIYDLKVQYLYFTRKGLMMMWLQGKGHFYNVVPCFLLHQNLVLNRKQSLL
;
A
#
# COMPACT_ATOMS: atom_id res chain seq x y z
N SER A 1 0.30 14.63 19.46
CA SER A 1 0.39 14.38 18.01
C SER A 1 1.39 13.27 17.79
N ILE A 2 1.30 12.56 16.66
CA ILE A 2 2.19 11.42 16.36
C ILE A 2 3.65 11.88 16.27
N SER A 3 3.89 13.00 15.58
CA SER A 3 5.23 13.56 15.42
C SER A 3 5.87 13.99 16.76
N ALA A 4 5.08 14.51 17.72
CA ALA A 4 5.60 14.85 19.04
C ALA A 4 5.95 13.60 19.88
N SER A 5 5.11 12.57 19.82
CA SER A 5 5.30 11.34 20.60
C SER A 5 6.48 10.49 20.11
N ILE A 6 6.80 10.54 18.82
CA ILE A 6 7.82 9.69 18.18
C ILE A 6 9.12 10.46 17.91
N GLY A 7 9.08 11.78 17.78
CA GLY A 7 10.25 12.58 17.42
C GLY A 7 11.22 12.86 18.58
N ASN A 8 10.70 12.95 19.81
CA ASN A 8 11.41 13.60 20.91
C ASN A 8 11.91 12.67 22.01
N TYR A 9 11.38 11.45 22.12
CA TYR A 9 11.65 10.56 23.27
C TYR A 9 12.18 9.19 22.84
N GLU A 10 13.23 8.73 23.52
CA GLU A 10 13.67 7.33 23.50
C GLU A 10 13.03 6.60 24.69
N PRO A 11 12.63 5.32 24.55
CA PRO A 11 12.91 4.39 23.43
C PRO A 11 11.86 4.41 22.30
N GLN A 12 10.82 5.25 22.40
CA GLN A 12 9.68 5.24 21.47
C GLN A 12 10.10 5.44 20.02
N ARG A 13 11.06 6.37 19.79
CA ARG A 13 11.61 6.63 18.46
C ARG A 13 12.29 5.41 17.86
N THR A 14 13.13 4.71 18.62
CA THR A 14 13.83 3.51 18.15
C THR A 14 12.87 2.36 17.86
N ILE A 15 11.87 2.14 18.72
CA ILE A 15 10.83 1.13 18.51
C ILE A 15 10.07 1.41 17.21
N TRP A 16 9.66 2.67 17.00
CA TRP A 16 8.95 3.08 15.79
C TRP A 16 9.78 2.86 14.52
N LYS A 17 11.04 3.32 14.51
CA LYS A 17 11.94 3.15 13.36
C LYS A 17 12.13 1.68 13.00
N THR A 18 12.41 0.86 14.00
CA THR A 18 12.58 -0.58 13.83
C THR A 18 11.33 -1.23 13.24
N ALA A 19 10.15 -0.91 13.78
CA ALA A 19 8.88 -1.41 13.27
C ALA A 19 8.67 -1.05 11.80
N ILE A 20 8.83 0.23 11.43
CA ILE A 20 8.64 0.68 10.04
C ILE A 20 9.63 -0.01 9.09
N TYR A 21 10.91 -0.13 9.46
CA TYR A 21 11.91 -0.77 8.62
C TYR A 21 11.67 -2.27 8.43
N ILE A 22 11.24 -2.98 9.48
CA ILE A 22 10.87 -4.40 9.37
C ILE A 22 9.65 -4.58 8.45
N HIS A 23 8.67 -3.68 8.53
CA HIS A 23 7.47 -3.74 7.70
C HIS A 23 7.68 -3.25 6.26
N ALA A 24 8.74 -2.49 5.97
CA ALA A 24 8.95 -1.89 4.65
C ALA A 24 9.09 -2.93 3.52
N PRO A 25 9.92 -3.98 3.61
CA PRO A 25 10.00 -5.03 2.59
C PRO A 25 8.65 -5.71 2.32
N LEU A 26 7.89 -6.00 3.38
CA LEU A 26 6.56 -6.60 3.27
C LEU A 26 5.60 -5.69 2.50
N ARG A 27 5.65 -4.38 2.75
CA ARG A 27 4.83 -3.39 2.02
C ARG A 27 5.16 -3.34 0.53
N PHE A 28 6.44 -3.34 0.16
CA PHE A 28 6.84 -3.40 -1.26
C PHE A 28 6.43 -4.72 -1.93
N PHE A 29 6.49 -5.83 -1.20
CA PHE A 29 5.97 -7.10 -1.70
C PHE A 29 4.46 -7.05 -1.95
N ILE A 30 3.67 -6.49 -1.03
CA ILE A 30 2.22 -6.31 -1.20
C ILE A 30 1.89 -5.39 -2.39
N ILE A 31 2.69 -4.34 -2.64
CA ILE A 31 2.56 -3.48 -3.83
C ILE A 31 2.64 -4.32 -5.12
N TYR A 32 3.62 -5.23 -5.19
CA TYR A 32 3.79 -6.13 -6.34
C TYR A 32 2.59 -7.06 -6.53
N LEU A 33 2.08 -7.67 -5.44
CA LEU A 33 0.88 -8.52 -5.51
C LEU A 33 -0.34 -7.76 -6.04
N ARG A 34 -0.51 -6.52 -5.57
CA ARG A 34 -1.62 -5.66 -5.99
C ARG A 34 -1.51 -5.23 -7.45
N TRP A 35 -0.30 -4.97 -7.94
CA TRP A 35 -0.06 -4.67 -9.34
C TRP A 35 -0.55 -5.81 -10.24
N GLU A 36 -0.16 -7.05 -9.94
CA GLU A 36 -0.58 -8.23 -10.70
C GLU A 36 -2.09 -8.46 -10.59
N TYR A 37 -2.67 -8.29 -9.39
CA TYR A 37 -4.12 -8.38 -9.19
C TYR A 37 -4.87 -7.35 -10.05
N TYR A 38 -4.51 -6.07 -9.97
CA TYR A 38 -5.16 -5.00 -10.72
C TYR A 38 -5.03 -5.18 -12.24
N ARG A 39 -3.85 -5.59 -12.73
CA ARG A 39 -3.66 -5.91 -14.15
C ARG A 39 -4.58 -7.03 -14.64
N SER A 40 -4.89 -8.01 -13.78
CA SER A 40 -5.73 -9.15 -14.15
C SER A 40 -7.24 -8.84 -14.19
N ILE A 41 -7.72 -7.88 -13.39
CA ILE A 41 -9.16 -7.58 -13.23
C ILE A 41 -9.63 -6.38 -14.05
N ILE A 42 -8.72 -5.46 -14.41
CA ILE A 42 -9.07 -4.17 -15.04
C ILE A 42 -8.98 -4.27 -16.56
N SER A 43 -9.81 -3.48 -17.25
CA SER A 43 -9.73 -3.36 -18.71
C SER A 43 -8.36 -2.84 -19.16
N LYS A 44 -7.82 -3.39 -20.25
CA LYS A 44 -6.54 -2.95 -20.84
C LYS A 44 -6.54 -1.46 -21.20
N PHE A 45 -7.71 -0.90 -21.53
CA PHE A 45 -7.87 0.52 -21.85
C PHE A 45 -7.56 1.44 -20.65
N CYS A 46 -7.71 0.94 -19.42
CA CYS A 46 -7.49 1.71 -18.19
C CYS A 46 -6.16 1.38 -17.50
N ILE A 47 -5.20 0.76 -18.20
CA ILE A 47 -3.93 0.33 -17.60
C ILE A 47 -3.07 1.50 -17.08
N THR A 48 -3.24 2.70 -17.65
CA THR A 48 -2.58 3.92 -17.17
C THR A 48 -3.02 4.26 -15.75
N VAL A 49 -4.30 4.06 -15.42
CA VAL A 49 -4.84 4.29 -14.06
C VAL A 49 -4.24 3.29 -13.07
N VAL A 50 -3.98 2.05 -13.51
CA VAL A 50 -3.30 1.03 -12.70
C VAL A 50 -1.86 1.43 -12.41
N LYS A 51 -1.12 1.87 -13.44
CA LYS A 51 0.26 2.38 -13.30
C LYS A 51 0.32 3.56 -12.33
N LEU A 52 -0.59 4.52 -12.49
CA LEU A 52 -0.70 5.68 -11.62
C LEU A 52 -1.00 5.26 -10.16
N SER A 53 -1.95 4.36 -9.95
CA SER A 53 -2.31 3.88 -8.60
C SER A 53 -1.14 3.16 -7.91
N VAL A 54 -0.36 2.38 -8.65
CA VAL A 54 0.84 1.73 -8.10
C VAL A 54 1.97 2.72 -7.84
N ALA A 55 2.18 3.69 -8.73
CA ALA A 55 3.15 4.76 -8.51
C ALA A 55 2.81 5.60 -7.26
N LEU A 56 1.54 5.96 -7.06
CA LEU A 56 1.09 6.69 -5.88
C LEU A 56 1.33 5.90 -4.60
N ASN A 57 1.01 4.60 -4.59
CA ASN A 57 1.27 3.74 -3.43
C ASN A 57 2.78 3.56 -3.16
N LEU A 58 3.61 3.55 -4.21
CA LEU A 58 5.06 3.53 -4.06
C LEU A 58 5.55 4.82 -3.40
N MET A 59 5.11 5.98 -3.88
CA MET A 59 5.43 7.29 -3.31
C MET A 59 4.93 7.43 -1.85
N GLU A 60 3.76 6.90 -1.54
CA GLU A 60 3.22 6.83 -0.18
C GLU A 60 4.17 6.05 0.76
N ASN A 61 4.65 4.88 0.34
CA ASN A 61 5.56 4.10 1.18
C ASN A 61 6.97 4.73 1.28
N LEU A 62 7.47 5.34 0.20
CA LEU A 62 8.74 6.07 0.23
C LEU A 62 8.67 7.30 1.14
N SER A 63 7.57 8.05 1.10
CA SER A 63 7.37 9.21 1.98
C SER A 63 7.20 8.79 3.45
N LEU A 64 6.60 7.63 3.74
CA LEU A 64 6.57 7.07 5.09
C LEU A 64 7.96 6.67 5.62
N LEU A 65 8.81 6.10 4.75
CA LEU A 65 10.21 5.84 5.09
C LEU A 65 10.95 7.16 5.34
N GLY A 66 10.71 8.18 4.51
CA GLY A 66 11.25 9.53 4.66
C GLY A 66 10.85 10.17 5.99
N LEU A 67 9.57 10.06 6.38
CA LEU A 67 9.04 10.52 7.67
C LEU A 67 9.72 9.83 8.86
N THR A 68 10.10 8.57 8.69
CA THR A 68 10.75 7.76 9.73
C THR A 68 12.24 8.09 9.84
N TYR A 69 12.88 8.39 8.71
CA TYR A 69 14.28 8.76 8.65
C TYR A 69 14.51 10.20 9.15
N TRP A 70 13.80 11.17 8.58
CA TRP A 70 13.89 12.59 8.95
C TRP A 70 13.02 12.88 10.17
N THR A 71 13.68 13.05 11.31
CA THR A 71 12.99 13.40 12.56
C THR A 71 12.66 14.89 12.57
N SER A 72 11.46 15.24 13.03
CA SER A 72 10.95 16.62 13.09
C SER A 72 11.83 17.58 13.89
N SER A 73 12.59 17.08 14.86
CA SER A 73 13.51 17.86 15.71
C SER A 73 14.85 18.21 15.04
N LEU A 74 15.28 17.41 14.06
CA LEU A 74 16.56 17.61 13.36
C LEU A 74 16.39 18.35 12.03
N ASN A 75 15.34 18.02 11.28
CA ASN A 75 15.15 18.49 9.91
C ASN A 75 13.66 18.72 9.61
N TYR A 76 13.08 19.76 10.21
CA TYR A 76 11.67 20.09 10.06
C TYR A 76 11.20 20.27 8.60
N PRO A 77 11.91 20.99 7.71
CA PRO A 77 11.44 21.21 6.33
C PRO A 77 11.28 19.91 5.54
N TYR A 78 12.24 18.99 5.67
CA TYR A 78 12.18 17.68 5.02
C TYR A 78 11.08 16.80 5.63
N HIS A 79 10.94 16.80 6.96
CA HIS A 79 9.88 16.06 7.63
C HIS A 79 8.48 16.53 7.19
N GLU A 80 8.27 17.84 7.14
CA GLU A 80 7.00 18.44 6.69
C GLU A 80 6.71 18.10 5.22
N ALA A 81 7.72 18.17 4.35
CA ALA A 81 7.58 17.80 2.94
C ALA A 81 7.20 16.31 2.79
N CYS A 82 7.85 15.41 3.53
CA CYS A 82 7.50 13.99 3.54
C CYS A 82 6.07 13.77 4.08
N PHE A 83 5.65 14.50 5.11
CA PHE A 83 4.30 14.42 5.67
C PHE A 83 3.23 14.80 4.64
N LYS A 84 3.38 15.96 4.00
CA LYS A 84 2.45 16.42 2.95
C LYS A 84 2.40 15.46 1.79
N THR A 85 3.55 14.92 1.38
CA THR A 85 3.65 13.93 0.30
C THR A 85 2.93 12.65 0.67
N PHE A 86 3.11 12.13 1.89
CA PHE A 86 2.43 10.94 2.38
C PHE A 86 0.90 11.10 2.38
N ILE A 87 0.39 12.20 2.92
CA ILE A 87 -1.05 12.47 2.94
C ILE A 87 -1.60 12.64 1.52
N GLY A 88 -0.95 13.46 0.69
CA GLY A 88 -1.40 13.71 -0.67
C GLY A 88 -1.45 12.42 -1.50
N THR A 89 -0.34 11.67 -1.53
CA THR A 89 -0.24 10.42 -2.28
C THR A 89 -1.21 9.36 -1.77
N SER A 90 -1.41 9.23 -0.45
CA SER A 90 -2.36 8.27 0.11
C SER A 90 -3.82 8.60 -0.23
N ILE A 91 -4.25 9.87 -0.15
CA ILE A 91 -5.62 10.28 -0.52
C ILE A 91 -5.86 9.99 -2.01
N PHE A 92 -4.95 10.41 -2.89
CA PHE A 92 -5.06 10.14 -4.32
C PHE A 92 -5.05 8.63 -4.61
N TYR A 93 -4.15 7.88 -3.95
CA TYR A 93 -4.06 6.43 -4.08
C TYR A 93 -5.39 5.75 -3.70
N MET A 94 -5.98 6.11 -2.56
CA MET A 94 -7.27 5.58 -2.09
C MET A 94 -8.40 5.92 -3.06
N PHE A 95 -8.45 7.16 -3.54
CA PHE A 95 -9.45 7.62 -4.48
C PHE A 95 -9.38 6.87 -5.81
N PHE A 96 -8.22 6.85 -6.46
CA PHE A 96 -8.03 6.16 -7.74
C PHE A 96 -8.31 4.67 -7.61
N THR A 97 -7.83 4.02 -6.55
CA THR A 97 -8.08 2.59 -6.33
C THR A 97 -9.57 2.31 -6.14
N SER A 98 -10.28 3.12 -5.36
CA SER A 98 -11.71 2.92 -5.08
C SER A 98 -12.55 3.12 -6.35
N ILE A 99 -12.28 4.18 -7.13
CA ILE A 99 -12.94 4.41 -8.42
C ILE A 99 -12.63 3.28 -9.39
N MET A 100 -11.36 2.89 -9.50
CA MET A 100 -10.89 1.87 -10.42
C MET A 100 -11.58 0.53 -10.18
N LEU A 101 -11.72 0.13 -8.92
CA LEU A 101 -12.40 -1.10 -8.54
C LEU A 101 -13.92 -1.03 -8.71
N THR A 102 -14.50 0.17 -8.68
CA THR A 102 -15.96 0.37 -8.84
C THR A 102 -16.38 0.46 -10.31
N LYS A 103 -15.63 1.17 -11.16
CA LYS A 103 -16.07 1.52 -12.53
C LYS A 103 -15.34 0.79 -13.66
N TYR A 104 -14.06 0.43 -13.50
CA TYR A 104 -13.21 -0.03 -14.62
C TYR A 104 -12.94 -1.55 -14.59
N ARG A 105 -13.76 -2.30 -13.85
CA ARG A 105 -13.64 -3.76 -13.72
C ARG A 105 -14.13 -4.45 -15.00
N ARG A 106 -13.35 -5.41 -15.52
CA ARG A 106 -13.69 -6.17 -16.73
C ARG A 106 -14.71 -7.27 -16.49
N ARG A 107 -14.77 -7.82 -15.27
CA ARG A 107 -15.65 -8.93 -14.90
C ARG A 107 -16.98 -8.39 -14.34
N PRO A 108 -18.14 -8.78 -14.91
CA PRO A 108 -19.44 -8.38 -14.38
C PRO A 108 -19.81 -9.15 -13.10
N VAL A 109 -19.31 -10.38 -12.92
CA VAL A 109 -19.56 -11.18 -11.72
C VAL A 109 -18.55 -10.81 -10.64
N VAL A 110 -19.03 -10.17 -9.58
CA VAL A 110 -18.25 -9.75 -8.42
C VAL A 110 -18.58 -10.65 -7.24
N SER A 111 -17.55 -11.15 -6.55
CA SER A 111 -17.76 -11.96 -5.34
C SER A 111 -18.31 -11.09 -4.20
N PRO A 112 -19.18 -11.61 -3.31
CA PRO A 112 -19.67 -10.86 -2.15
C PRO A 112 -18.55 -10.25 -1.30
N LEU A 113 -17.41 -10.96 -1.17
CA LEU A 113 -16.24 -10.50 -0.43
C LEU A 113 -15.55 -9.29 -1.10
N GLU A 114 -15.49 -9.27 -2.42
CA GLU A 114 -14.93 -8.15 -3.19
C GLU A 114 -15.84 -6.92 -3.11
N THR A 115 -17.16 -7.11 -3.14
CA THR A 115 -18.12 -6.01 -2.92
C THR A 115 -17.96 -5.42 -1.53
N TYR A 116 -17.77 -6.27 -0.51
CA TYR A 116 -17.49 -5.83 0.85
C TYR A 116 -16.18 -5.04 0.94
N SER A 117 -15.11 -5.53 0.29
CA SER A 117 -13.82 -4.83 0.17
C SER A 117 -13.97 -3.42 -0.42
N VAL A 118 -14.70 -3.29 -1.54
CA VAL A 118 -14.94 -1.98 -2.18
C VAL A 118 -15.72 -1.04 -1.27
N LYS A 119 -16.75 -1.52 -0.56
CA LYS A 119 -17.49 -0.70 0.41
C LYS A 119 -16.58 -0.23 1.56
N LEU A 120 -15.73 -1.10 2.07
CA LEU A 120 -14.79 -0.78 3.14
C LEU A 120 -13.74 0.24 2.69
N LYS A 121 -13.26 0.15 1.45
CA LYS A 121 -12.35 1.15 0.84
C LYS A 121 -12.95 2.54 0.77
N TRP A 122 -14.19 2.64 0.29
CA TRP A 122 -14.90 3.93 0.26
C TRP A 122 -15.11 4.50 1.67
N ARG A 123 -15.50 3.66 2.64
CA ARG A 123 -15.62 4.10 4.04
C ARG A 123 -14.28 4.60 4.59
N ALA A 124 -13.21 3.85 4.39
CA ALA A 124 -11.87 4.24 4.83
C ALA A 124 -11.40 5.55 4.17
N PHE A 125 -11.68 5.73 2.87
CA PHE A 125 -11.40 6.98 2.15
C PHE A 125 -12.13 8.18 2.75
N PHE A 126 -13.45 8.10 2.94
CA PHE A 126 -14.22 9.22 3.52
C PHE A 126 -13.80 9.52 4.96
N THR A 127 -13.55 8.48 5.77
CA THR A 127 -13.02 8.65 7.13
C THR A 127 -11.65 9.32 7.11
N ASN A 128 -10.75 8.94 6.19
CA ASN A 128 -9.42 9.51 6.07
C ASN A 128 -9.47 11.00 5.70
N VAL A 129 -10.22 11.35 4.66
CA VAL A 129 -10.38 12.75 4.21
C VAL A 129 -11.07 13.60 5.28
N GLY A 130 -12.13 13.08 5.92
CA GLY A 130 -12.83 13.77 7.00
C GLY A 130 -11.93 14.02 8.21
N SER A 131 -11.20 13.00 8.67
CA SER A 131 -10.25 13.14 9.79
C SER A 131 -9.08 14.07 9.48
N PHE A 132 -8.59 14.09 8.24
CA PHE A 132 -7.56 15.04 7.82
C PHE A 132 -8.07 16.48 7.82
N ALA A 133 -9.30 16.71 7.35
CA ALA A 133 -9.93 18.03 7.42
C ALA A 133 -10.11 18.51 8.87
N PHE A 134 -10.56 17.63 9.77
CA PHE A 134 -10.63 17.94 11.21
C PHE A 134 -9.26 18.22 11.82
N ALA A 135 -8.24 17.44 11.48
CA ALA A 135 -6.87 17.69 11.94
C ALA A 135 -6.38 19.07 11.49
N ALA A 136 -6.57 19.44 10.23
CA ALA A 136 -6.22 20.75 9.71
C ALA A 136 -6.96 21.89 10.42
N TYR A 137 -8.27 21.71 10.67
CA TYR A 137 -9.08 22.68 11.42
C TYR A 137 -8.56 22.88 12.85
N PHE A 138 -8.35 21.80 13.60
CA PHE A 138 -7.85 21.89 14.97
C PHE A 138 -6.43 22.46 15.05
N PHE A 139 -5.58 22.16 14.07
CA PHE A 139 -4.24 22.73 13.98
C PHE A 139 -4.29 24.26 13.79
N LEU A 140 -5.10 24.75 12.85
CA LEU A 140 -5.28 26.19 12.63
C LEU A 140 -5.91 26.89 13.83
N ARG A 141 -6.90 26.26 14.47
CA ARG A 141 -7.57 26.79 15.66
C ARG A 141 -6.62 26.87 16.86
N HIS A 142 -5.83 25.83 17.10
CA HIS A 142 -4.84 25.80 18.18
C HIS A 142 -3.81 26.93 18.01
N ASN A 143 -3.29 27.13 16.81
CA ASN A 143 -2.27 28.16 16.53
C ASN A 143 -2.82 29.59 16.62
N ARG A 144 -4.14 29.80 16.47
CA ARG A 144 -4.76 31.13 16.53
C ARG A 144 -5.26 31.50 17.92
N LEU A 145 -5.87 30.55 18.63
CA LEU A 145 -6.61 30.83 19.87
C LEU A 145 -5.95 30.27 21.12
N CYS A 146 -4.94 29.39 20.99
CA CYS A 146 -4.23 28.74 22.10
C CYS A 146 -5.16 28.10 23.16
N GLU A 147 -6.35 27.67 22.75
CA GLU A 147 -7.32 27.05 23.65
C GLU A 147 -6.80 25.71 24.21
N PRO A 148 -7.04 25.42 25.50
CA PRO A 148 -6.68 24.14 26.08
C PRO A 148 -7.45 22.99 25.40
N TYR A 149 -6.86 21.79 25.39
CA TYR A 149 -7.39 20.55 24.80
C TYR A 149 -7.53 20.47 23.26
N VAL A 150 -7.50 21.60 22.53
CA VAL A 150 -7.59 21.58 21.06
C VAL A 150 -6.44 20.78 20.42
N TYR A 151 -5.24 20.85 21.00
CA TYR A 151 -4.10 20.07 20.54
C TYR A 151 -4.30 18.55 20.71
N SER A 152 -5.03 18.12 21.73
CA SER A 152 -5.38 16.70 21.93
C SER A 152 -6.36 16.23 20.86
N MET A 153 -7.33 17.07 20.47
CA MET A 153 -8.27 16.77 19.38
C MET A 153 -7.59 16.72 18.01
N PHE A 154 -6.61 17.61 17.79
CA PHE A 154 -5.70 17.52 16.63
C PHE A 154 -4.97 16.17 16.61
N ALA A 155 -4.33 15.79 17.71
CA ALA A 155 -3.61 14.52 17.82
C ALA A 155 -4.53 13.31 17.59
N PHE A 156 -5.73 13.31 18.16
CA PHE A 156 -6.72 12.27 17.96
C PHE A 156 -7.12 12.13 16.48
N SER A 157 -7.32 13.26 15.80
CA SER A 157 -7.65 13.27 14.37
C SER A 157 -6.51 12.70 13.52
N GLU A 158 -5.25 13.01 13.83
CA GLU A 158 -4.09 12.39 13.17
C GLU A 158 -4.07 10.86 13.31
N TYR A 159 -4.38 10.33 14.51
CA TYR A 159 -4.49 8.89 14.72
C TYR A 159 -5.56 8.26 13.83
N ILE A 160 -6.72 8.90 13.67
CA ILE A 160 -7.78 8.41 12.78
C ILE A 160 -7.32 8.39 11.32
N VAL A 161 -6.57 9.40 10.87
CA VAL A 161 -5.97 9.42 9.51
C VAL A 161 -5.07 8.20 9.32
N VAL A 162 -4.18 7.90 10.26
CA VAL A 162 -3.28 6.76 10.16
C VAL A 162 -4.03 5.42 10.21
N VAL A 163 -4.97 5.27 11.14
CA VAL A 163 -5.76 4.03 11.27
C VAL A 163 -6.61 3.79 10.03
N SER A 164 -7.27 4.81 9.49
CA SER A 164 -8.05 4.68 8.26
C SER A 164 -7.18 4.31 7.05
N ASN A 165 -5.95 4.83 6.97
CA ASN A 165 -4.97 4.42 5.97
C ASN A 165 -4.57 2.94 6.11
N ILE A 166 -4.28 2.49 7.33
CA ILE A 166 -3.97 1.08 7.61
C ILE A 166 -5.16 0.18 7.24
N LEU A 167 -6.38 0.56 7.65
CA LEU A 167 -7.60 -0.18 7.31
C LEU A 167 -7.81 -0.28 5.80
N PHE A 168 -7.53 0.80 5.07
CA PHE A 168 -7.57 0.80 3.61
C PHE A 168 -6.61 -0.24 3.03
N HIS A 169 -5.34 -0.27 3.46
CA HIS A 169 -4.39 -1.27 2.96
C HIS A 169 -4.73 -2.69 3.40
N MET A 170 -5.28 -2.88 4.61
CA MET A 170 -5.73 -4.20 5.11
C MET A 170 -6.86 -4.80 4.30
N THR A 171 -7.67 -3.98 3.60
CA THR A 171 -8.71 -4.50 2.69
C THR A 171 -8.16 -5.40 1.58
N THR A 172 -6.85 -5.32 1.30
CA THR A 172 -6.15 -6.19 0.35
C THR A 172 -6.31 -7.67 0.69
N ILE A 173 -6.49 -8.04 1.95
CA ILE A 173 -6.73 -9.42 2.40
C ILE A 173 -8.00 -10.01 1.75
N TYR A 174 -9.01 -9.16 1.51
CA TYR A 174 -10.26 -9.57 0.89
C TYR A 174 -10.18 -9.61 -0.65
N ASP A 175 -9.23 -8.87 -1.24
CA ASP A 175 -9.01 -8.83 -2.69
C ASP A 175 -8.12 -9.99 -3.17
N LEU A 176 -7.03 -10.24 -2.44
CA LEU A 176 -6.10 -11.31 -2.73
C LEU A 176 -6.68 -12.62 -2.21
N LYS A 177 -7.53 -13.28 -3.01
CA LYS A 177 -7.97 -14.65 -2.73
C LYS A 177 -6.73 -15.54 -2.58
N VAL A 178 -6.64 -16.22 -1.44
CA VAL A 178 -5.55 -17.11 -0.98
C VAL A 178 -4.56 -17.47 -2.08
N GLN A 179 -3.46 -16.71 -2.13
CA GLN A 179 -2.28 -17.13 -2.89
C GLN A 179 -1.50 -18.10 -2.02
N TYR A 180 -1.44 -19.36 -2.42
CA TYR A 180 -0.53 -20.30 -1.79
C TYR A 180 0.90 -19.93 -2.19
N LEU A 181 1.63 -19.39 -1.22
CA LEU A 181 3.08 -19.19 -1.29
C LEU A 181 3.75 -20.55 -1.06
N TYR A 182 4.20 -21.19 -2.13
CA TYR A 182 4.96 -22.43 -2.02
C TYR A 182 6.44 -22.08 -1.94
N PHE A 183 7.06 -22.40 -0.80
CA PHE A 183 8.51 -22.33 -0.64
C PHE A 183 9.11 -23.62 -1.21
N THR A 184 9.70 -23.56 -2.40
CA THR A 184 10.42 -24.71 -2.97
C THR A 184 11.93 -24.50 -2.85
N ARG A 185 12.71 -25.58 -2.85
CA ARG A 185 14.19 -25.53 -2.83
C ARG A 185 14.79 -24.71 -3.98
N LYS A 186 14.00 -24.39 -5.02
CA LYS A 186 14.40 -23.59 -6.19
C LYS A 186 13.92 -22.13 -6.17
N GLY A 187 13.24 -21.68 -5.11
CA GLY A 187 12.76 -20.30 -4.96
C GLY A 187 11.30 -20.19 -4.49
N LEU A 188 10.77 -18.96 -4.52
CA LEU A 188 9.41 -18.63 -4.10
C LEU A 188 8.45 -18.80 -5.30
N MET A 189 7.58 -19.82 -5.29
CA MET A 189 6.54 -19.98 -6.32
C MET A 189 5.20 -19.45 -5.80
N MET A 190 4.59 -18.54 -6.56
CA MET A 190 3.24 -18.05 -6.31
C MET A 190 2.27 -18.63 -7.34
N MET A 191 1.29 -19.40 -6.88
CA MET A 191 0.27 -19.96 -7.75
C MET A 191 -0.99 -19.10 -7.71
N TRP A 192 -1.37 -18.55 -8.86
CA TRP A 192 -2.63 -17.83 -9.04
C TRP A 192 -3.76 -18.83 -9.27
N LEU A 193 -4.61 -19.08 -8.28
CA LEU A 193 -5.88 -19.80 -8.47
C LEU A 193 -6.91 -18.87 -9.13
N GLN A 194 -6.63 -18.48 -10.36
CA GLN A 194 -7.61 -17.84 -11.21
C GLN A 194 -8.41 -18.94 -11.91
N GLY A 195 -9.61 -19.24 -11.41
CA GLY A 195 -10.57 -20.08 -12.12
C GLY A 195 -10.74 -19.59 -13.57
N LYS A 196 -10.50 -20.50 -14.51
CA LYS A 196 -10.43 -20.37 -15.99
C LYS A 196 -9.01 -20.28 -16.59
N GLY A 197 -8.41 -21.45 -16.82
CA GLY A 197 -8.09 -21.89 -18.19
C GLY A 197 -7.00 -21.19 -18.99
N HIS A 198 -6.09 -20.42 -18.38
CA HIS A 198 -4.85 -20.00 -19.05
C HIS A 198 -3.67 -20.02 -18.09
N PHE A 199 -2.88 -21.10 -18.19
CA PHE A 199 -1.57 -21.22 -17.59
C PHE A 199 -0.64 -20.19 -18.23
N TYR A 200 -0.49 -19.02 -17.62
CA TYR A 200 0.70 -18.22 -17.85
C TYR A 200 1.84 -18.86 -17.07
N ASN A 201 2.56 -19.76 -17.74
CA ASN A 201 3.86 -20.21 -17.28
C ASN A 201 4.78 -18.98 -17.20
N VAL A 202 4.99 -18.46 -15.99
CA VAL A 202 6.20 -17.70 -15.71
C VAL A 202 7.31 -18.73 -15.66
N VAL A 203 7.86 -19.03 -16.84
CA VAL A 203 9.03 -19.90 -16.99
C VAL A 203 10.17 -19.25 -16.20
N PRO A 204 10.72 -19.92 -15.17
CA PRO A 204 11.99 -19.48 -14.60
C PRO A 204 13.03 -19.56 -15.71
N CYS A 205 13.73 -18.44 -15.95
CA CYS A 205 14.75 -18.27 -17.00
C CYS A 205 15.89 -19.33 -16.98
N PHE A 206 15.89 -20.25 -16.00
CA PHE A 206 16.85 -21.35 -15.86
C PHE A 206 16.46 -22.65 -16.59
N LEU A 207 15.20 -22.84 -17.01
CA LEU A 207 14.79 -24.09 -17.68
C LEU A 207 15.09 -24.14 -19.19
N LEU A 208 15.37 -23.00 -19.82
CA LEU A 208 15.84 -22.97 -21.22
C LEU A 208 17.29 -23.45 -21.37
N HIS A 209 18.12 -23.33 -20.33
CA HIS A 209 19.53 -23.72 -20.42
C HIS A 209 19.76 -25.21 -20.12
N GLN A 210 18.89 -25.88 -19.35
CA GLN A 210 19.00 -27.33 -19.11
C GLN A 210 18.45 -28.18 -20.26
N ASN A 211 17.38 -27.74 -20.93
CA ASN A 211 16.81 -28.48 -22.06
C ASN A 211 17.69 -28.43 -23.34
N LEU A 212 18.52 -27.39 -23.52
CA LEU A 212 19.50 -27.35 -24.62
C LEU A 212 20.73 -28.24 -24.37
N VAL A 213 21.10 -28.50 -23.11
CA VAL A 213 22.25 -29.36 -22.77
C VAL A 213 21.87 -30.84 -22.78
N LEU A 214 20.63 -31.18 -22.41
CA LEU A 214 20.14 -32.57 -22.46
C LEU A 214 19.90 -33.04 -23.91
N ASN A 215 19.40 -32.19 -24.81
CA ASN A 215 19.17 -32.57 -26.21
C ASN A 215 20.46 -32.74 -27.04
N ARG A 216 21.61 -32.19 -26.60
CA ARG A 216 22.91 -32.43 -27.27
C ARG A 216 23.59 -33.74 -26.87
N LYS A 217 23.19 -34.36 -25.75
CA LYS A 217 23.77 -35.65 -25.31
C LYS A 217 23.04 -36.87 -25.86
N GLN A 218 21.81 -36.71 -26.38
CA GLN A 218 21.06 -37.79 -27.04
C GLN A 218 21.27 -37.88 -28.56
N SER A 219 22.06 -36.98 -29.16
CA SER A 219 22.40 -37.01 -30.59
C SER A 219 23.85 -37.43 -30.87
N LEU A 220 24.58 -37.93 -29.86
CA LEU A 220 25.99 -38.35 -29.94
C LEU A 220 26.24 -39.74 -29.31
N LEU A 221 25.18 -40.51 -29.10
CA LEU A 221 25.17 -41.95 -28.81
C LEU A 221 24.09 -42.57 -29.71
#